data_AF-A0A255SSR4-F1
#
_entry.id   AF-A0A255SSR4-F1
#
_cell.length_a   1.000
_cell.length_b   1.000
_cell.length_c   1.000
_cell.angle_alpha   90.00
_cell.angle_beta   90.00
_cell.angle_gamma   90.00
#
_symmetry.space_group_name_H-M   'P 1'
#
loop_
_entity.id
_entity.type
_entity.pdbx_description
1 polymer ?
#
loop_
_entity_poly.entity_id
_entity_poly.type
_entity_poly.pdbx_seq_one_letter_code
_entity_poly.pdbx_strand_id
1 'polypeptide(L)' 'MSPDPLDFVTYCIGNLSRRLNMSAAEVYRRLKQSGILTGYIVSSYDVLHTFGKEYLMEDLTEYMREKGVLA' A
#
# COMPACT_ATOMS: atom_id res chain seq x y z
N MET A 1 2.89 -16.60 -12.79
CA MET A 1 3.19 -16.88 -11.38
C MET A 1 2.65 -15.70 -10.60
N SER A 2 1.61 -15.91 -9.78
CA SER A 2 1.08 -14.82 -8.95
C SER A 2 2.17 -14.44 -7.95
N PRO A 3 2.49 -13.13 -7.79
CA PRO A 3 3.51 -12.70 -6.84
C PRO A 3 3.10 -13.11 -5.43
N ASP A 4 4.03 -13.60 -4.61
CA ASP A 4 3.71 -13.91 -3.21
C ASP A 4 3.11 -12.66 -2.51
N PRO A 5 2.15 -12.80 -1.58
CA PRO A 5 1.61 -11.66 -0.85
C PRO A 5 2.69 -10.75 -0.23
N LEU A 6 3.83 -11.30 0.16
CA LEU A 6 4.98 -10.54 0.63
C LEU A 6 5.63 -9.68 -0.46
N ASP A 7 5.78 -10.22 -1.68
CA ASP A 7 6.29 -9.48 -2.83
C ASP A 7 5.35 -8.33 -3.19
N PHE A 8 4.05 -8.57 -3.15
CA PHE A 8 3.03 -7.54 -3.41
C PHE A 8 3.03 -6.44 -2.35
N VAL A 9 3.14 -6.79 -1.07
CA VAL A 9 3.27 -5.80 0.01
C VAL A 9 4.54 -4.96 -0.17
N THR A 10 5.67 -5.60 -0.47
CA THR A 10 6.95 -4.92 -0.70
C THR A 10 6.85 -3.98 -1.90
N TYR A 11 6.18 -4.42 -2.97
CA TYR A 11 5.88 -3.61 -4.15
C TYR A 11 5.03 -2.39 -3.81
N CYS A 12 3.96 -2.54 -3.02
CA CYS A 12 3.10 -1.42 -2.62
C CYS A 12 3.89 -0.39 -1.81
N ILE A 13 4.65 -0.84 -0.81
CA ILE A 13 5.48 0.05 0.05
C ILE A 13 6.50 0.82 -0.80
N GLY A 14 7.19 0.14 -1.72
CA GLY A 14 8.20 0.76 -2.58
C GLY A 14 7.62 1.80 -3.53
N ASN A 15 6.45 1.55 -4.12
CA ASN A 15 5.81 2.52 -5.00
C ASN A 15 5.20 3.69 -4.23
N LEU A 16 4.57 3.44 -3.07
CA LEU A 16 4.08 4.50 -2.18
C LEU A 16 5.22 5.39 -1.68
N SER A 17 6.37 4.80 -1.34
CA SER A 17 7.58 5.54 -0.94
C SER A 17 7.99 6.56 -2.01
N ARG A 18 8.04 6.15 -3.29
CA ARG A 18 8.34 7.06 -4.40
C ARG A 18 7.25 8.10 -4.62
N ARG A 19 5.98 7.69 -4.59
CA ARG A 19 4.83 8.57 -4.86
C ARG A 19 4.66 9.65 -3.79
N LEU A 20 4.90 9.31 -2.53
CA LEU A 20 4.75 10.20 -1.38
C LEU A 20 6.03 10.94 -1.00
N ASN A 21 7.14 10.67 -1.70
CA ASN A 21 8.48 11.16 -1.34
C ASN A 21 8.84 10.88 0.13
N MET A 22 8.52 9.67 0.60
CA MET A 22 8.77 9.20 1.96
C MET A 22 9.70 7.98 1.93
N SER A 23 10.45 7.72 3.00
CA SER A 23 11.22 6.47 3.09
C SER A 23 10.29 5.26 3.16
N ALA A 24 10.70 4.13 2.58
CA ALA A 24 9.94 2.88 2.65
C ALA A 24 9.66 2.44 4.11
N ALA A 25 10.61 2.71 5.03
CA ALA A 25 10.44 2.45 6.45
C ALA A 25 9.31 3.30 7.07
N GLU A 26 9.21 4.58 6.71
CA GLU A 26 8.15 5.47 7.17
C GLU A 26 6.78 5.05 6.62
N VAL A 27 6.71 4.71 5.33
CA VAL A 27 5.49 4.18 4.71
C VAL A 27 5.04 2.89 5.41
N TYR A 28 5.94 1.92 5.60
CA TYR A 28 5.64 0.69 6.32
C TYR A 28 5.10 0.96 7.73
N ARG A 29 5.76 1.84 8.50
CA ARG A 29 5.35 2.21 9.84
C ARG A 29 3.94 2.79 9.85
N ARG A 30 3.64 3.72 8.94
CA ARG A 30 2.31 4.34 8.79
C ARG A 30 1.23 3.33 8.42
N LEU A 31 1.49 2.47 7.44
CA LEU A 31 0.55 1.42 7.01
C LEU A 31 0.30 0.40 8.13
N LYS A 32 1.33 0.05 8.90
CA LYS A 32 1.21 -0.88 10.04
C LYS A 32 0.43 -0.26 11.19
N GLN A 33 0.76 0.96 11.60
CA GLN A 33 0.11 1.65 12.73
C GLN A 33 -1.36 1.97 12.47
N SER A 34 -1.71 2.27 11.22
CA SER A 34 -3.10 2.53 10.79
C SER A 34 -3.93 1.26 10.56
N GLY A 35 -3.29 0.07 10.56
CA GLY A 35 -3.94 -1.18 10.21
C GLY A 35 -4.21 -1.36 8.71
N ILE A 36 -3.83 -0.40 7.85
CA ILE A 36 -4.01 -0.50 6.38
C ILE A 36 -3.23 -1.69 5.82
N LEU A 37 -2.03 -1.94 6.35
CA LEU A 37 -1.19 -3.04 5.86
C LEU A 37 -1.91 -4.39 5.95
N THR A 38 -2.40 -4.74 7.13
CA THR A 38 -3.06 -6.04 7.36
C THR A 38 -4.52 -6.00 6.94
N GLY A 39 -5.26 -4.95 7.32
CA GLY A 39 -6.71 -4.86 7.12
C GLY A 39 -7.15 -4.50 5.71
N TYR A 40 -6.26 -4.00 4.86
CA TYR A 40 -6.57 -3.63 3.47
C TYR A 40 -5.63 -4.29 2.47
N ILE A 41 -4.32 -4.03 2.54
CA ILE A 41 -3.37 -4.52 1.51
C ILE A 41 -3.29 -6.05 1.51
N VAL A 42 -3.11 -6.67 2.68
CA VAL A 42 -3.03 -8.14 2.79
C VAL A 42 -4.41 -8.78 2.65
N SER A 43 -5.43 -8.30 3.38
CA SER A 43 -6.78 -8.85 3.32
C SER A 43 -7.42 -8.80 1.93
N SER A 44 -7.10 -7.77 1.13
CA SER A 44 -7.67 -7.56 -0.20
C SER A 44 -6.71 -7.96 -1.33
N TYR A 45 -5.65 -8.73 -1.03
CA TYR A 45 -4.61 -9.11 -2.00
C TYR A 45 -5.21 -9.67 -3.30
N ASP A 46 -6.17 -10.60 -3.22
CA ASP A 46 -6.78 -11.27 -4.38
C ASP A 46 -7.43 -10.30 -5.36
N VAL A 47 -7.88 -9.13 -4.89
CA VAL A 47 -8.45 -8.08 -5.74
C VAL A 47 -7.37 -7.09 -6.16
N LEU A 48 -6.60 -6.57 -5.19
CA LEU A 48 -5.64 -5.49 -5.43
C LEU A 48 -4.50 -5.90 -6.38
N HIS A 49 -4.08 -7.16 -6.40
CA HIS A 49 -3.01 -7.63 -7.29
C HIS A 49 -3.42 -7.68 -8.77
N THR A 50 -4.73 -7.57 -9.07
CA THR A 50 -5.25 -7.49 -10.44
C THR A 50 -5.28 -6.07 -10.99
N PHE A 51 -5.11 -5.07 -10.13
CA PHE A 51 -5.21 -3.67 -10.52
C PHE A 51 -3.98 -3.20 -11.30
N GLY A 52 -4.21 -2.29 -12.23
CA GLY A 52 -3.14 -1.54 -12.86
C GLY A 52 -2.40 -0.70 -11.81
N LYS A 53 -1.07 -0.61 -11.95
CA LYS A 53 -0.20 0.07 -10.99
C LYS A 53 -0.69 1.48 -10.61
N GLU A 54 -0.99 2.30 -11.61
CA GLU A 54 -1.32 3.72 -11.38
C GLU A 54 -2.62 3.87 -10.59
N TYR A 55 -3.62 3.05 -10.91
CA TYR A 55 -4.89 2.99 -10.17
C TYR A 55 -4.70 2.45 -8.76
N LEU A 56 -3.95 1.36 -8.59
CA LEU A 56 -3.64 0.80 -7.27
C LEU A 56 -2.94 1.83 -6.37
N MET A 57 -1.99 2.59 -6.92
CA MET A 57 -1.27 3.60 -6.15
C MET A 57 -2.15 4.79 -5.79
N GLU A 58 -3.09 5.17 -6.65
CA GLU A 58 -4.08 6.21 -6.36
C GLU A 58 -5.03 5.76 -5.26
N ASP A 59 -5.64 4.58 -5.39
CA ASP A 59 -6.53 3.97 -4.40
C ASP A 59 -5.87 3.88 -3.01
N LEU A 60 -4.64 3.34 -2.93
CA LEU A 60 -3.91 3.25 -1.67
C LEU A 60 -3.61 4.63 -1.08
N THR A 61 -3.29 5.62 -1.92
CA THR A 61 -3.01 6.99 -1.45
C THR A 61 -4.27 7.65 -0.91
N GLU A 62 -5.40 7.50 -1.60
CA GLU A 62 -6.70 8.01 -1.15
C GLU A 62 -7.13 7.35 0.15
N TYR A 63 -7.06 6.03 0.24
CA TYR A 63 -7.40 5.30 1.45
C TYR A 63 -6.53 5.71 2.65
N MET A 64 -5.23 5.96 2.42
CA MET A 64 -4.36 6.52 3.47
C MET A 64 -4.77 7.93 3.90
N ARG A 65 -5.30 8.78 3.00
CA ARG A 65 -5.84 10.11 3.35
C ARG A 65 -7.15 9.99 4.13
N GLU A 66 -8.07 9.13 3.71
CA GLU A 66 -9.34 8.89 4.40
C GLU A 66 -9.14 8.38 5.83
N LYS A 67 -8.11 7.56 6.06
CA LYS A 67 -7.73 7.08 7.39
C LYS A 67 -6.91 8.09 8.20
N GLY A 68 -6.68 9.31 7.70
CA GLY A 68 -5.91 10.35 8.39
C GLY A 68 -4.42 10.03 8.55
N VAL A 69 -3.89 9.13 7.74
CA VAL A 69 -2.48 8.69 7.78
C VAL A 69 -1.57 9.65 7.02
N LEU A 70 -2.11 10.29 5.99
CA LEU A 70 -1.46 11.33 5.21
C LEU A 70 -2.11 12.67 5.53
N ALA A 71 -1.28 13.71 5.61
CA ALA A 71 -1.71 15.09 5.76
C ALA A 71 -2.12 15.71 4.41
#